data_AF-A0A956N1R4-F1
#
_entry.id   AF-A0A956N1R4-F1
#
_cell.length_a   1.000
_cell.length_b   1.000
_cell.length_c   1.000
_cell.angle_alpha   90.00
_cell.angle_beta   90.00
_cell.angle_gamma   90.00
#
_symmetry.space_group_name_H-M   'P 1'
#
loop_
_entity.id
_entity.type
_entity.pdbx_description
1 polymer ?
#
loop_
_entity_poly.entity_id
_entity_poly.type
_entity_poly.pdbx_seq_one_letter_code
_entity_poly.pdbx_strand_id
1 'polypeptide(L)'
;NILVLTIIIIIIFSTIVTYNIIKDKKVNSSLMKINLKIANLLFNPVIFIASSIGIPKNEMRKIYVKLNNSYIYSNKYNFNSKDIMILIPHCVQKNSCKLKVTNKIENCAKCGLCNVSDLVKLKEKTGINIFIATGGTLARKVIIENKPKAVIAVACERDLTSGIQDMKHIPVLGIFNKRPNGPCVDTFIDIHEVEDAINFLTNKK
;
A
#
# COMPACT_ATOMS: atom_id res chain seq x y z
N ASN A 1 17.82 -0.39 -35.82
CA ASN A 1 18.38 0.56 -34.82
C ASN A 1 18.43 -0.14 -33.46
N ILE A 2 19.62 -0.39 -32.93
CA ILE A 2 19.85 -1.22 -31.73
C ILE A 2 19.04 -0.72 -30.52
N LEU A 3 18.91 0.60 -30.37
CA LEU A 3 18.17 1.23 -29.27
C LEU A 3 16.70 0.80 -29.23
N VAL A 4 16.04 0.78 -30.40
CA VAL A 4 14.62 0.40 -30.52
C VAL A 4 14.42 -1.06 -30.14
N LEU A 5 15.34 -1.94 -30.59
CA LEU A 5 15.30 -3.35 -30.26
C LEU A 5 15.43 -3.58 -28.75
N THR A 6 16.34 -2.86 -28.08
CA THR A 6 16.52 -2.94 -26.63
C THR A 6 15.26 -2.53 -25.86
N ILE A 7 14.59 -1.45 -26.28
CA ILE A 7 13.35 -0.99 -25.65
C ILE A 7 12.24 -2.05 -25.77
N ILE A 8 12.10 -2.65 -26.96
CA ILE A 8 11.11 -3.71 -27.22
C ILE A 8 11.36 -4.90 -26.30
N ILE A 9 12.61 -5.34 -26.15
CA ILE A 9 12.98 -6.46 -25.27
C ILE A 9 12.62 -6.14 -23.81
N ILE A 10 12.88 -4.92 -23.33
CA ILE A 10 12.54 -4.49 -21.95
C ILE A 10 11.02 -4.54 -21.73
N ILE A 11 10.23 -4.05 -22.69
CA ILE A 11 8.76 -4.05 -22.60
C ILE A 11 8.23 -5.48 -22.59
N ILE A 12 8.71 -6.36 -23.48
CA ILE A 12 8.31 -7.77 -23.54
C ILE A 12 8.64 -8.46 -22.22
N PHE A 13 9.87 -8.29 -21.72
CA PHE A 13 10.30 -8.84 -20.43
C PHE A 13 9.37 -8.37 -19.29
N SER A 14 9.13 -7.07 -19.19
CA SER A 14 8.30 -6.50 -18.13
C SER A 14 6.85 -7.00 -18.20
N THR A 15 6.32 -7.16 -19.42
CA THR A 15 4.97 -7.68 -19.66
C THR A 15 4.86 -9.13 -19.21
N ILE A 16 5.81 -9.99 -19.56
CA ILE A 16 5.83 -11.41 -19.17
C ILE A 16 5.91 -11.56 -17.64
N VAL A 17 6.81 -10.81 -17.00
CA VAL A 17 6.97 -10.86 -15.55
C VAL A 17 5.69 -10.37 -14.85
N THR A 18 5.13 -9.25 -15.31
CA THR A 18 3.88 -8.69 -14.78
C THR A 18 2.71 -9.67 -14.94
N TYR A 19 2.56 -10.31 -16.10
CA TYR A 19 1.53 -11.31 -16.34
C TYR A 19 1.64 -12.50 -15.37
N ASN A 20 2.85 -13.02 -15.17
CA ASN A 20 3.09 -14.13 -14.24
C ASN A 20 2.75 -13.74 -12.79
N ILE A 21 3.08 -12.52 -12.36
CA ILE A 21 2.74 -12.01 -11.04
C ILE A 21 1.22 -11.84 -10.88
N ILE A 22 0.52 -11.31 -11.89
CA ILE A 22 -0.94 -11.14 -11.85
C ILE A 22 -1.64 -12.49 -11.73
N LYS A 23 -1.11 -13.54 -12.39
CA LYS A 23 -1.60 -14.93 -12.32
C LYS A 23 -1.11 -15.69 -11.08
N ASP A 24 -0.49 -15.00 -10.12
CA ASP A 24 0.04 -15.56 -8.87
C ASP A 24 0.99 -16.76 -9.10
N LYS A 25 1.68 -16.77 -10.25
CA LYS A 25 2.71 -17.75 -10.58
C LYS A 25 4.00 -17.40 -9.84
N LYS A 26 4.81 -18.43 -9.53
CA LYS A 26 6.11 -18.25 -8.89
C LYS A 26 7.07 -17.48 -9.80
N VAL A 27 7.54 -16.33 -9.34
CA VAL A 27 8.55 -15.50 -10.00
C VAL A 27 9.71 -15.28 -9.02
N ASN A 28 10.94 -15.26 -9.53
CA ASN A 28 12.12 -14.99 -8.71
C ASN A 28 12.12 -13.53 -8.18
N SER A 29 12.47 -13.33 -6.91
CA SER A 29 12.49 -12.01 -6.25
C SER A 29 13.36 -10.98 -7.00
N SER A 30 14.51 -11.37 -7.56
CA SER A 30 15.36 -10.48 -8.34
C SER A 30 14.66 -9.99 -9.62
N LEU A 31 13.93 -10.87 -10.31
CA LEU A 31 13.15 -10.48 -11.50
C LEU A 31 11.99 -9.55 -11.11
N MET A 32 11.32 -9.82 -9.98
CA MET A 32 10.26 -8.94 -9.46
C MET A 32 10.81 -7.55 -9.13
N LYS A 33 12.00 -7.47 -8.50
CA LYS A 33 12.68 -6.22 -8.19
C LYS A 33 13.01 -5.42 -9.45
N ILE A 34 13.56 -6.07 -10.48
CA ILE A 34 13.87 -5.44 -11.77
C ILE A 34 12.58 -4.96 -12.45
N ASN A 35 11.56 -5.81 -12.49
CA ASN A 35 10.26 -5.47 -13.08
C ASN A 35 9.59 -4.30 -12.36
N LEU A 36 9.65 -4.24 -11.03
CA LEU A 36 9.08 -3.13 -10.27
C LEU A 36 9.77 -1.80 -10.58
N LYS A 37 11.10 -1.80 -10.78
CA LYS A 37 11.84 -0.61 -11.22
C LYS A 37 11.41 -0.16 -12.62
N ILE A 38 11.26 -1.10 -13.56
CA ILE A 38 10.79 -0.81 -14.92
C ILE A 38 9.35 -0.27 -14.87
N ALA A 39 8.46 -0.95 -14.15
CA ALA A 39 7.08 -0.54 -13.97
C ALA A 39 6.97 0.87 -13.38
N ASN A 40 7.79 1.18 -12.36
CA ASN A 40 7.82 2.52 -11.78
C ASN A 40 8.30 3.59 -12.78
N LEU A 41 9.33 3.30 -13.57
CA LEU A 41 9.84 4.22 -14.59
C LEU A 41 8.80 4.49 -15.70
N LEU A 42 8.12 3.44 -16.14
CA LEU A 42 7.16 3.50 -17.25
C LEU A 42 5.72 3.83 -16.80
N PHE A 43 5.46 3.97 -15.50
CA PHE A 43 4.11 4.08 -14.97
C PHE A 43 3.30 5.23 -15.58
N ASN A 44 3.89 6.43 -15.62
CA ASN A 44 3.21 7.64 -16.12
C ASN A 44 2.93 7.58 -17.64
N PRO A 45 3.89 7.20 -18.51
CA PRO A 45 3.59 6.97 -19.91
C PRO A 45 2.52 5.89 -20.14
N VAL A 46 2.63 4.76 -19.44
CA VAL A 46 1.71 3.62 -19.62
C VAL A 46 0.30 3.99 -19.18
N ILE A 47 0.12 4.63 -18.03
CA ILE A 47 -1.21 5.00 -17.55
C ILE A 47 -1.87 6.06 -18.44
N PHE A 48 -1.08 6.97 -19.03
CA PHE A 48 -1.57 7.95 -19.98
C PHE A 48 -2.13 7.26 -21.23
N ILE A 49 -1.32 6.40 -21.88
CA ILE A 49 -1.71 5.63 -23.07
C ILE A 49 -2.93 4.74 -22.77
N ALA A 50 -2.88 3.99 -21.67
CA ALA A 50 -3.95 3.10 -21.25
C ALA A 50 -5.26 3.87 -21.05
N SER A 51 -5.21 5.06 -20.44
CA SER A 51 -6.40 5.89 -20.25
C SER A 51 -6.96 6.45 -21.56
N SER A 52 -6.12 6.74 -22.55
CA SER A 52 -6.56 7.19 -23.88
C SER A 52 -7.28 6.11 -24.69
N ILE A 53 -7.00 4.83 -24.42
CA ILE A 53 -7.69 3.69 -25.03
C ILE A 53 -8.86 3.16 -24.17
N GLY A 54 -9.27 3.90 -23.13
CA GLY A 54 -10.44 3.58 -22.31
C GLY A 54 -10.19 2.70 -21.08
N ILE A 55 -8.93 2.35 -20.77
CA ILE A 55 -8.62 1.56 -19.56
C ILE A 55 -8.68 2.48 -18.32
N PRO A 56 -9.45 2.12 -17.27
CA PRO A 56 -9.53 2.94 -16.08
C PRO A 56 -8.17 3.05 -15.36
N LYS A 57 -7.78 4.27 -14.99
CA LYS A 57 -6.53 4.55 -14.26
C LYS A 57 -6.39 3.73 -12.97
N ASN A 58 -7.51 3.41 -12.31
CA ASN A 58 -7.49 2.63 -11.07
C ASN A 58 -7.14 1.15 -11.30
N GLU A 59 -7.45 0.57 -12.47
CA GLU A 59 -7.03 -0.81 -12.80
C GLU A 59 -5.50 -0.89 -12.93
N MET A 60 -4.90 0.10 -13.60
CA MET A 60 -3.43 0.21 -13.71
C MET A 60 -2.76 0.39 -12.35
N ARG A 61 -3.35 1.19 -11.47
CA ARG A 61 -2.87 1.38 -10.09
C ARG A 61 -2.96 0.11 -9.26
N LYS A 62 -4.05 -0.65 -9.38
CA LYS A 62 -4.20 -1.96 -8.70
C LYS A 62 -3.10 -2.92 -9.11
N ILE A 63 -2.80 -3.00 -10.42
CA ILE A 63 -1.71 -3.82 -10.94
C ILE A 63 -0.38 -3.38 -10.32
N TYR A 64 -0.09 -2.08 -10.30
CA TYR A 64 1.16 -1.57 -9.72
C TYR A 64 1.31 -1.93 -8.22
N VAL A 65 0.25 -1.73 -7.42
CA VAL A 65 0.26 -2.10 -6.00
C VAL A 65 0.42 -3.62 -5.83
N LYS A 66 -0.24 -4.44 -6.67
CA LYS A 66 -0.04 -5.91 -6.67
C LYS A 66 1.41 -6.27 -6.97
N LEU A 67 2.03 -5.68 -8.00
CA LEU A 67 3.45 -5.90 -8.32
C LEU A 67 4.36 -5.58 -7.12
N ASN A 68 4.12 -4.44 -6.46
CA ASN A 68 4.84 -4.05 -5.27
C ASN A 68 4.64 -5.07 -4.14
N ASN A 69 3.40 -5.37 -3.76
CA ASN A 69 3.11 -6.29 -2.67
C ASN A 69 3.68 -7.68 -2.93
N SER A 70 3.52 -8.23 -4.14
CA SER A 70 4.11 -9.51 -4.51
C SER A 70 5.63 -9.49 -4.39
N TYR A 71 6.30 -8.38 -4.79
CA TYR A 71 7.73 -8.23 -4.56
C TYR A 71 8.05 -8.23 -3.06
N ILE A 72 7.36 -7.46 -2.23
CA ILE A 72 7.57 -7.45 -0.78
C ILE A 72 7.37 -8.85 -0.18
N TYR A 73 6.27 -9.53 -0.51
CA TYR A 73 5.98 -10.90 -0.06
C TYR A 73 6.99 -11.95 -0.53
N SER A 74 7.74 -11.68 -1.60
CA SER A 74 8.81 -12.58 -2.07
C SER A 74 10.09 -12.53 -1.21
N ASN A 75 10.20 -11.56 -0.30
CA ASN A 75 11.33 -11.40 0.61
C ASN A 75 11.02 -11.98 2.01
N LYS A 76 12.06 -12.11 2.84
CA LYS A 76 11.92 -12.49 4.25
C LYS A 76 12.21 -11.29 5.14
N TYR A 77 11.35 -11.08 6.12
CA TYR A 77 11.49 -10.04 7.13
C TYR A 77 11.37 -10.65 8.53
N ASN A 78 11.91 -9.97 9.54
CA ASN A 78 11.78 -10.35 10.94
C ASN A 78 11.85 -9.07 11.79
N PHE A 79 10.89 -8.18 11.57
CA PHE A 79 10.83 -6.89 12.25
C PHE A 79 10.17 -7.00 13.63
N ASN A 80 10.55 -6.14 14.56
CA ASN A 80 9.80 -5.97 15.80
C ASN A 80 8.59 -5.05 15.56
N SER A 81 7.58 -5.10 16.43
CA SER A 81 6.42 -4.20 16.35
C SER A 81 6.81 -2.71 16.25
N LYS A 82 7.84 -2.28 17.00
CA LYS A 82 8.35 -0.90 16.99
C LYS A 82 9.01 -0.49 15.67
N ASP A 83 9.43 -1.45 14.85
CA ASP A 83 10.06 -1.20 13.55
C ASP A 83 9.00 -0.97 12.45
N ILE A 84 7.74 -1.29 12.72
CA ILE A 84 6.63 -1.21 11.76
C ILE A 84 5.76 0.01 12.07
N MET A 85 5.30 0.66 11.02
CA MET A 85 4.29 1.71 11.08
C MET A 85 3.06 1.30 10.27
N ILE A 86 1.86 1.54 10.82
CA ILE A 86 0.61 1.40 10.08
C ILE A 86 0.10 2.81 9.76
N LEU A 87 -0.15 3.07 8.48
CA LEU A 87 -0.75 4.32 7.99
C LEU A 87 -2.15 4.03 7.48
N ILE A 88 -3.14 4.75 8.02
CA ILE A 88 -4.53 4.63 7.61
C ILE A 88 -5.10 5.97 7.14
N PRO A 89 -6.12 5.99 6.28
CA PRO A 89 -6.75 7.22 5.85
C PRO A 89 -7.74 7.72 6.92
N HIS A 90 -7.86 9.04 7.05
CA HIS A 90 -8.89 9.63 7.92
C HIS A 90 -10.33 9.22 7.55
N CYS A 91 -10.58 8.86 6.29
CA CYS A 91 -11.89 8.46 5.77
C CYS A 91 -12.47 7.19 6.40
N VAL A 92 -11.70 6.47 7.21
CA VAL A 92 -12.15 5.28 7.96
C VAL A 92 -12.95 5.66 9.19
N GLN A 93 -12.70 6.85 9.72
CA GLN A 93 -13.50 7.38 10.80
C GLN A 93 -14.90 7.70 10.28
N LYS A 94 -15.93 7.27 11.03
CA LYS A 94 -17.31 7.61 10.73
C LYS A 94 -17.48 9.13 10.67
N ASN A 95 -18.06 9.65 9.60
CA ASN A 95 -18.22 11.09 9.38
C ASN A 95 -19.02 11.78 10.51
N SER A 96 -19.97 11.07 11.12
CA SER A 96 -20.76 11.58 12.26
C SER A 96 -20.01 11.54 13.60
N CYS A 97 -18.76 11.08 13.64
CA CYS A 97 -17.99 10.96 14.87
C CYS A 97 -17.48 12.32 15.35
N LYS A 98 -17.79 12.68 16.59
CA LYS A 98 -17.35 13.96 17.19
C LYS A 98 -15.91 13.94 17.73
N LEU A 99 -15.35 12.74 17.98
CA LEU A 99 -14.02 12.58 18.58
C LEU A 99 -12.94 12.52 17.50
N LYS A 100 -12.22 13.61 17.25
CA LYS A 100 -11.18 13.63 16.20
C LYS A 100 -9.97 12.77 16.57
N VAL A 101 -9.68 11.76 15.73
CA VAL A 101 -8.55 10.84 15.91
C VAL A 101 -7.34 11.16 15.04
N THR A 102 -7.39 12.23 14.24
CA THR A 102 -6.34 12.61 13.29
C THR A 102 -4.97 12.82 13.93
N ASN A 103 -4.93 13.29 15.18
CA ASN A 103 -3.68 13.52 15.91
C ASN A 103 -3.25 12.31 16.74
N LYS A 104 -4.22 11.63 17.37
CA LYS A 104 -4.01 10.48 18.26
C LYS A 104 -5.16 9.51 18.04
N ILE A 105 -4.84 8.28 17.63
CA ILE A 105 -5.85 7.25 17.39
C ILE A 105 -6.55 6.83 18.69
N GLU A 106 -5.87 7.02 19.82
CA GLU A 106 -6.33 6.76 21.19
C GLU A 106 -7.49 7.67 21.62
N ASN A 107 -7.75 8.77 20.91
CA ASN A 107 -8.92 9.61 21.14
C ASN A 107 -10.24 8.87 20.81
N CYS A 108 -10.17 7.72 20.13
CA CYS A 108 -11.34 6.90 19.85
C CYS A 108 -11.90 6.29 21.14
N ALA A 109 -13.20 6.52 21.40
CA ALA A 109 -13.92 5.89 22.51
C ALA A 109 -14.22 4.38 22.32
N LYS A 110 -13.69 3.75 21.25
CA LYS A 110 -13.89 2.32 20.93
C LYS A 110 -15.36 1.87 20.89
N CYS A 111 -16.25 2.74 20.40
CA CYS A 111 -17.68 2.47 20.35
C CYS A 111 -18.12 1.43 19.29
N GLY A 112 -17.19 0.90 18.49
CA GLY A 112 -17.47 -0.10 17.45
C GLY A 112 -18.18 0.42 16.19
N LEU A 113 -18.48 1.71 16.08
CA LEU A 113 -19.23 2.27 14.94
C LEU A 113 -18.39 2.45 13.65
N CYS A 114 -17.07 2.26 13.71
CA CYS A 114 -16.16 2.29 12.56
C CYS A 114 -14.89 1.49 12.86
N ASN A 115 -14.10 1.16 11.81
CA ASN A 115 -12.91 0.32 11.95
C ASN A 115 -11.79 0.96 12.80
N VAL A 116 -11.85 2.26 13.12
CA VAL A 116 -10.89 2.90 14.04
C VAL A 116 -10.87 2.20 15.39
N SER A 117 -12.03 1.74 15.87
CA SER A 117 -12.13 0.98 17.12
C SER A 117 -11.27 -0.29 17.09
N ASP A 118 -11.31 -1.03 15.99
CA ASP A 118 -10.56 -2.27 15.83
C ASP A 118 -9.06 -1.99 15.64
N LEU A 119 -8.72 -0.90 14.97
CA LEU A 119 -7.33 -0.45 14.84
C LEU A 119 -6.72 -0.04 16.19
N VAL A 120 -7.48 0.59 17.08
CA VAL A 120 -7.00 0.87 18.45
C VAL A 120 -6.76 -0.43 19.21
N LYS A 121 -7.68 -1.39 19.15
CA LYS A 121 -7.49 -2.71 19.77
C LYS A 121 -6.27 -3.43 19.20
N LEU A 122 -6.06 -3.35 17.88
CA LEU A 122 -4.89 -3.91 17.20
C LEU A 122 -3.60 -3.24 17.69
N LYS A 123 -3.58 -1.91 17.85
CA LYS A 123 -2.46 -1.18 18.43
C LYS A 123 -2.15 -1.66 19.85
N GLU A 124 -3.16 -1.84 20.69
CA GLU A 124 -3.00 -2.34 22.06
C GLU A 124 -2.46 -3.78 22.11
N LYS A 125 -2.96 -4.65 21.23
CA LYS A 125 -2.54 -6.04 21.09
C LYS A 125 -1.10 -6.19 20.59
N THR A 126 -0.69 -5.35 19.63
CA THR A 126 0.57 -5.55 18.89
C THR A 126 1.68 -4.60 19.31
N GLY A 127 1.36 -3.45 19.93
CA GLY A 127 2.30 -2.37 20.22
C GLY A 127 2.78 -1.61 18.98
N ILE A 128 2.18 -1.84 17.80
CA ILE A 128 2.57 -1.18 16.56
C ILE A 128 1.98 0.23 16.51
N ASN A 129 2.79 1.20 16.11
CA ASN A 129 2.31 2.57 15.97
C ASN A 129 1.41 2.72 14.74
N ILE A 130 0.18 3.20 14.98
CA ILE A 130 -0.80 3.49 13.95
C ILE A 130 -0.99 5.01 13.86
N PHE A 131 -0.86 5.56 12.65
CA PHE A 131 -1.08 6.97 12.38
C PHE A 131 -2.17 7.17 11.34
N ILE A 132 -2.95 8.22 11.52
CA ILE A 132 -4.01 8.63 10.61
C ILE A 132 -3.50 9.77 9.74
N ALA A 133 -3.49 9.58 8.42
CA ALA A 133 -3.11 10.61 7.47
C ALA A 133 -4.34 11.16 6.74
N THR A 134 -4.44 12.48 6.65
CA THR A 134 -5.48 13.17 5.86
C THR A 134 -5.12 13.27 4.37
N GLY A 135 -3.87 12.96 4.02
CA GLY A 135 -3.38 12.91 2.65
C GLY A 135 -1.90 12.55 2.57
N GLY A 136 -1.38 12.43 1.36
CA GLY A 136 -0.01 11.96 1.11
C GLY A 136 1.09 12.81 1.74
N THR A 137 0.91 14.14 1.83
CA THR A 137 1.91 15.03 2.45
C THR A 137 2.10 14.74 3.94
N LEU A 138 1.00 14.55 4.68
CA LEU A 138 1.07 14.20 6.09
C LEU A 138 1.64 12.78 6.27
N ALA A 139 1.23 11.84 5.42
CA ALA A 139 1.78 10.48 5.44
C ALA A 139 3.31 10.47 5.28
N ARG A 140 3.85 11.20 4.30
CA ARG A 140 5.30 11.35 4.09
C ARG A 140 6.01 11.98 5.28
N LYS A 141 5.43 13.06 5.83
CA LYS A 141 5.98 13.73 7.01
C LYS A 141 6.11 12.77 8.20
N VAL A 142 5.04 12.02 8.50
CA VAL A 142 5.01 11.05 9.60
C VAL A 142 6.04 9.93 9.40
N ILE A 143 6.21 9.41 8.18
CA ILE A 143 7.25 8.41 7.87
C ILE A 143 8.65 8.98 8.13
N ILE A 144 8.94 10.19 7.66
CA ILE A 144 10.25 10.85 7.83
C ILE A 144 10.57 11.08 9.31
N GLU A 145 9.59 11.52 10.10
CA GLU A 145 9.76 11.81 11.52
C GLU A 145 9.99 10.56 12.36
N ASN A 146 9.29 9.47 12.06
CA ASN A 146 9.33 8.24 12.85
C ASN A 146 10.31 7.18 12.33
N LYS A 147 10.78 7.30 11.08
CA LYS A 147 11.78 6.42 10.45
C LYS A 147 11.50 4.91 10.65
N PRO A 148 10.30 4.41 10.31
CA PRO A 148 10.01 2.99 10.43
C PRO A 148 10.88 2.17 9.45
N LYS A 149 11.13 0.90 9.77
CA LYS A 149 11.78 -0.04 8.85
C LYS A 149 10.80 -0.66 7.85
N ALA A 150 9.51 -0.62 8.12
CA ALA A 150 8.46 -1.06 7.22
C ALA A 150 7.15 -0.29 7.43
N VAL A 151 6.36 -0.14 6.37
CA VAL A 151 5.04 0.51 6.42
C VAL A 151 3.96 -0.44 5.91
N ILE A 152 2.87 -0.54 6.66
CA ILE A 152 1.60 -1.10 6.18
C ILE A 152 0.69 0.09 5.90
N ALA A 153 0.43 0.38 4.63
CA ALA A 153 -0.38 1.52 4.21
C ALA A 153 -1.75 1.03 3.77
N VAL A 154 -2.81 1.61 4.32
CA VAL A 154 -4.19 1.39 3.89
C VAL A 154 -4.68 2.65 3.20
N ALA A 155 -5.04 2.58 1.91
CA ALA A 155 -5.61 3.72 1.19
C ALA A 155 -6.30 3.30 -0.12
N CYS A 156 -6.79 4.29 -0.85
CA CYS A 156 -7.31 4.07 -2.20
C CYS A 156 -6.17 3.81 -3.20
N GLU A 157 -6.53 3.40 -4.42
CA GLU A 157 -5.57 3.03 -5.46
C GLU A 157 -4.59 4.14 -5.82
N ARG A 158 -5.09 5.37 -5.88
CA ARG A 158 -4.28 6.55 -6.21
C ARG A 158 -3.23 6.81 -5.12
N ASP A 159 -3.67 6.89 -3.88
CA ASP A 159 -2.82 7.31 -2.77
C ASP A 159 -1.77 6.23 -2.45
N LEU A 160 -2.15 4.94 -2.49
CA LEU A 160 -1.20 3.83 -2.36
C LEU A 160 -0.14 3.84 -3.45
N THR A 161 -0.55 4.01 -4.71
CA THR A 161 0.39 4.05 -5.83
C THR A 161 1.40 5.17 -5.63
N SER A 162 0.94 6.41 -5.39
CA SER A 162 1.85 7.53 -5.15
C SER A 162 2.75 7.31 -3.92
N GLY A 163 2.19 6.80 -2.83
CA GLY A 163 2.95 6.56 -1.60
C GLY A 163 4.06 5.52 -1.79
N ILE A 164 3.80 4.45 -2.53
CA ILE A 164 4.79 3.41 -2.87
C ILE A 164 5.88 3.99 -3.79
N GLN A 165 5.51 4.80 -4.79
CA GLN A 165 6.48 5.41 -5.71
C GLN A 165 7.45 6.38 -4.99
N ASP A 166 6.93 7.10 -3.97
CA ASP A 166 7.70 8.03 -3.17
C ASP A 166 8.65 7.33 -2.18
N MET A 167 8.34 6.09 -1.76
CA MET A 167 9.02 5.37 -0.68
C MET A 167 9.92 4.24 -1.20
N LYS A 168 11.06 4.61 -1.81
CA LYS A 168 11.96 3.65 -2.48
C LYS A 168 12.87 2.82 -1.56
N HIS A 169 12.99 3.20 -0.28
CA HIS A 169 14.02 2.66 0.62
C HIS A 169 13.48 1.82 1.78
N ILE A 170 12.16 1.77 1.95
CA ILE A 170 11.50 0.98 2.98
C ILE A 170 10.44 0.09 2.33
N PRO A 171 10.28 -1.18 2.76
CA PRO A 171 9.18 -2.02 2.31
C PRO A 171 7.85 -1.38 2.72
N VAL A 172 6.97 -1.23 1.73
CA VAL A 172 5.59 -0.75 1.91
C VAL A 172 4.64 -1.85 1.44
N LEU A 173 3.78 -2.36 2.32
CA LEU A 173 2.64 -3.19 1.94
C LEU A 173 1.41 -2.32 1.80
N GLY A 174 0.77 -2.34 0.62
CA GLY A 174 -0.44 -1.57 0.33
C GLY A 174 -1.71 -2.42 0.46
N ILE A 175 -2.65 -2.00 1.29
CA ILE A 175 -3.96 -2.65 1.46
C ILE A 175 -5.05 -1.68 0.99
N PHE A 176 -5.95 -2.13 0.11
CA PHE A 176 -7.00 -1.27 -0.39
C PHE A 176 -8.11 -1.10 0.65
N ASN A 177 -8.54 0.14 0.89
CA ASN A 177 -9.79 0.37 1.60
C ASN A 177 -10.99 0.12 0.68
N LYS A 178 -12.07 -0.40 1.25
CA LYS A 178 -13.37 -0.52 0.57
C LYS A 178 -14.14 0.79 0.73
N ARG A 179 -14.89 1.17 -0.29
CA ARG A 179 -15.59 2.47 -0.38
C ARG A 179 -17.10 2.25 -0.59
N PRO A 180 -17.82 1.68 0.40
CA PRO A 180 -19.24 1.36 0.24
C PRO A 180 -20.11 2.61 0.06
N ASN A 181 -19.71 3.74 0.64
CA ASN A 181 -20.46 5.00 0.63
C ASN A 181 -19.86 6.03 -0.33
N GLY A 182 -19.16 5.58 -1.38
CA GLY A 182 -18.46 6.44 -2.31
C GLY A 182 -17.06 6.86 -1.86
N PRO A 183 -16.41 7.78 -2.60
CA PRO A 183 -15.03 8.15 -2.36
C PRO A 183 -14.86 8.90 -1.04
N CYS A 184 -13.95 8.42 -0.20
CA CYS A 184 -13.51 9.11 1.01
C CYS A 184 -14.60 9.35 2.07
N VAL A 185 -15.68 8.55 2.08
CA VAL A 185 -16.73 8.61 3.11
C VAL A 185 -16.90 7.23 3.71
N ASP A 186 -16.79 7.14 5.03
CA ASP A 186 -17.02 5.94 5.84
C ASP A 186 -16.42 4.67 5.20
N THR A 187 -15.13 4.77 4.86
CA THR A 187 -14.41 3.71 4.16
C THR A 187 -14.12 2.56 5.11
N PHE A 188 -14.13 1.34 4.58
CA PHE A 188 -13.96 0.14 5.36
C PHE A 188 -12.54 -0.44 5.18
N ILE A 189 -11.95 -0.88 6.29
CA ILE A 189 -10.68 -1.61 6.31
C ILE A 189 -10.95 -3.05 6.73
N ASP A 190 -10.39 -3.99 5.95
CA ASP A 190 -10.31 -5.38 6.38
C ASP A 190 -9.16 -5.53 7.38
N ILE A 191 -9.50 -5.72 8.66
CA ILE A 191 -8.51 -5.83 9.73
C ILE A 191 -7.69 -7.11 9.59
N HIS A 192 -8.25 -8.17 8.99
CA HIS A 192 -7.52 -9.41 8.76
C HIS A 192 -6.36 -9.22 7.78
N GLU A 193 -6.56 -8.45 6.70
CA GLU A 193 -5.47 -8.12 5.78
C GLU A 193 -4.34 -7.35 6.47
N VAL A 194 -4.68 -6.49 7.45
CA VAL A 194 -3.68 -5.76 8.24
C VAL A 194 -2.93 -6.70 9.18
N GLU A 195 -3.65 -7.61 9.87
CA GLU A 195 -3.03 -8.62 10.74
C GLU A 195 -2.11 -9.57 9.95
N ASP A 196 -2.52 -10.02 8.76
CA ASP A 196 -1.72 -10.87 7.89
C ASP A 196 -0.43 -10.15 7.44
N ALA A 197 -0.52 -8.86 7.11
CA ALA A 197 0.65 -8.05 6.80
C ALA A 197 1.60 -7.90 8.00
N ILE A 198 1.07 -7.72 9.22
CA ILE A 198 1.86 -7.69 10.45
C ILE A 198 2.56 -9.03 10.68
N ASN A 199 1.83 -10.13 10.59
CA ASN A 199 2.34 -11.48 10.80
C ASN A 199 3.45 -11.81 9.81
N PHE A 200 3.27 -11.46 8.53
CA PHE A 200 4.30 -11.60 7.50
C PHE A 200 5.57 -10.80 7.83
N LEU A 201 5.44 -9.52 8.19
CA LEU A 201 6.60 -8.64 8.45
C LEU A 201 7.35 -8.98 9.76
N THR A 202 6.63 -9.53 10.74
CA THR A 202 7.18 -9.93 12.05
C THR A 202 7.62 -11.40 12.08
N ASN A 203 7.38 -12.15 11.01
CA ASN A 203 7.62 -13.61 10.94
C ASN A 203 6.95 -14.39 12.09
N LYS A 204 5.80 -13.91 12.56
CA LYS A 204 4.94 -14.62 13.51
C LYS A 204 3.93 -15.43 12.70
N LYS A 205 4.02 -16.76 12.79
CA LYS A 205 3.01 -17.67 12.26
C LYS A 205 2.03 -18.05 13.36
#